data_AF-A0A178GXH0-F1
#
_entry.id   AF-A0A178GXH0-F1
#
_cell.length_a   1.000
_cell.length_b   1.000
_cell.length_c   1.000
_cell.angle_alpha   90.00
_cell.angle_beta   90.00
_cell.angle_gamma   90.00
#
_symmetry.space_group_name_H-M   'P 1'
#
loop_
_entity.id
_entity.type
_entity.pdbx_description
1 polymer ?
#
loop_
_entity_poly.entity_id
_entity_poly.type
_entity_poly.pdbx_seq_one_letter_code
_entity_poly.pdbx_strand_id
1 'polypeptide(L)'
;MLIGQIAVRVRELLRQVTMENEIQIISGKVAVDHIHMFISYKPQQSVSKIVQLLKGTSSRLLMQDFASLIPIPITWQTYGQ
;
A
#
# COMPACT_ATOMS: atom_id res chain seq x y z
N MET A 1 10.41 -8.30 2.37
CA MET A 1 10.13 -7.91 3.76
C MET A 1 9.97 -6.39 3.83
N LEU A 2 8.95 -5.91 4.54
CA LEU A 2 8.70 -4.50 4.83
C LEU A 2 9.55 -4.08 6.04
N ILE A 3 10.86 -3.97 5.83
CA ILE A 3 11.83 -3.62 6.88
C ILE A 3 12.63 -2.39 6.49
N GLY A 4 13.11 -1.64 7.49
CA GLY A 4 13.95 -0.46 7.30
C GLY A 4 13.31 0.62 6.43
N GLN A 5 14.05 1.10 5.44
CA GLN A 5 13.65 2.21 4.55
C GLN A 5 12.38 1.90 3.74
N ILE A 6 12.17 0.64 3.35
CA ILE A 6 10.96 0.21 2.62
C ILE A 6 9.71 0.43 3.49
N ALA A 7 9.76 0.06 4.77
CA ALA A 7 8.62 0.24 5.69
C ALA A 7 8.27 1.71 5.91
N VAL A 8 9.29 2.55 6.03
CA VAL A 8 9.12 4.01 6.15
C VAL A 8 8.49 4.57 4.88
N ARG A 9 9.02 4.18 3.71
CA ARG A 9 8.56 4.70 2.43
C ARG A 9 7.13 4.27 2.10
N VAL A 10 6.79 3.00 2.30
CA VAL A 10 5.42 2.51 2.10
C VAL A 10 4.42 3.29 2.97
N ARG A 11 4.79 3.62 4.21
CA ARG A 11 3.93 4.41 5.10
C ARG A 11 3.68 5.82 4.57
N GLU A 12 4.70 6.47 4.03
CA GLU A 12 4.55 7.79 3.39
C GLU A 12 3.66 7.72 2.16
N LEU A 13 3.92 6.77 1.27
CA LEU A 13 3.16 6.58 0.04
C LEU A 13 1.68 6.32 0.34
N LEU A 14 1.38 5.44 1.31
CA LEU A 14 -0.01 5.17 1.70
C LEU A 14 -0.70 6.41 2.25
N ARG A 15 -0.01 7.25 3.04
CA ARG A 15 -0.56 8.52 3.53
C ARG A 15 -0.87 9.49 2.40
N GLN A 16 0.05 9.64 1.46
CA GLN A 16 -0.14 10.50 0.28
C GLN A 16 -1.34 10.05 -0.54
N VAL A 17 -1.39 8.76 -0.91
CA VAL A 17 -2.50 8.20 -1.70
C VAL A 17 -3.84 8.35 -0.96
N THR A 18 -3.90 8.11 0.36
CA THR A 18 -5.14 8.31 1.10
C THR A 18 -5.59 9.78 1.12
N MET A 19 -4.64 10.70 1.31
CA MET A 19 -4.93 12.14 1.36
C MET A 19 -5.45 12.68 0.02
N GLU A 20 -4.85 12.25 -1.09
CA GLU A 20 -5.26 12.62 -2.45
C GLU A 20 -6.65 12.08 -2.82
N ASN A 21 -7.13 11.03 -2.15
CA ASN A 21 -8.37 10.33 -2.47
C ASN A 21 -9.47 10.52 -1.41
N GLU A 22 -9.32 11.53 -0.55
CA GLU A 22 -10.27 11.85 0.53
C GLU A 22 -10.55 10.67 1.48
N ILE A 23 -9.55 9.81 1.68
CA ILE A 23 -9.59 8.69 2.62
C ILE A 23 -8.84 9.11 3.87
N GLN A 24 -9.44 8.92 5.03
CA GLN A 24 -8.82 9.21 6.31
C GLN A 24 -8.28 7.93 6.95
N ILE A 25 -6.99 7.92 7.31
CA ILE A 25 -6.41 6.84 8.11
C ILE A 25 -6.72 7.10 9.59
N ILE A 26 -7.50 6.23 10.20
CA ILE A 26 -7.81 6.26 11.63
C ILE A 26 -6.68 5.62 12.43
N SER A 27 -6.18 4.46 11.96
CA SER A 27 -5.04 3.75 12.56
C SER A 27 -4.32 2.92 11.51
N GLY A 28 -3.02 2.66 11.69
CA GLY A 28 -2.24 1.85 10.76
C GLY A 28 -1.03 1.20 11.43
N LYS A 29 -0.80 -0.08 11.12
CA LYS A 29 0.35 -0.87 11.59
C LYS A 29 1.05 -1.53 10.41
N VAL A 30 2.36 -1.36 10.34
CA VAL A 30 3.21 -2.05 9.35
C VAL A 30 3.87 -3.23 10.07
N ALA A 31 3.52 -4.44 9.65
CA ALA A 31 4.22 -5.67 10.03
C ALA A 31 5.32 -5.98 8.98
N VAL A 32 6.13 -7.00 9.24
CA VAL A 32 7.28 -7.37 8.40
C VAL A 32 6.84 -7.90 7.03
N ASP A 33 5.64 -8.44 6.94
CA ASP A 33 5.07 -9.14 5.80
C ASP A 33 3.78 -8.48 5.28
N HIS A 34 3.03 -7.77 6.13
CA HIS A 34 1.77 -7.12 5.76
C HIS A 34 1.54 -5.77 6.44
N ILE A 35 0.50 -5.05 6.01
CA ILE A 35 0.09 -3.77 6.58
C ILE A 35 -1.38 -3.85 6.96
N HIS A 36 -1.69 -3.48 8.20
CA HIS A 36 -3.05 -3.23 8.66
C HIS A 36 -3.36 -1.74 8.57
N MET A 37 -4.50 -1.39 7.98
CA MET A 37 -5.01 -0.02 7.94
C MET A 37 -6.46 -0.03 8.37
N PHE A 38 -6.81 0.86 9.29
CA PHE A 38 -8.17 1.19 9.63
C PHE A 38 -8.47 2.57 9.05
N ILE A 39 -9.42 2.64 8.13
CA ILE A 39 -9.69 3.83 7.31
C ILE A 39 -11.16 4.22 7.37
N SER A 40 -11.42 5.52 7.26
CA SER A 40 -12.73 6.10 6.97
C SER A 40 -12.72 6.63 5.53
N TYR A 41 -13.82 6.44 4.82
CA TYR A 41 -13.98 6.82 3.42
C TYR A 41 -15.43 7.19 3.13
N LYS A 42 -15.69 7.86 2.00
CA LYS A 42 -17.05 8.30 1.64
C LYS A 42 -17.92 7.09 1.22
N PRO A 43 -19.21 7.01 1.60
CA PRO A 43 -20.08 5.88 1.27
C PRO A 43 -20.20 5.57 -0.23
N GLN A 44 -20.00 6.56 -1.09
CA GLN A 44 -20.06 6.43 -2.55
C GLN A 44 -18.82 5.74 -3.14
N GLN A 45 -17.73 5.64 -2.38
CA GLN A 45 -16.50 4.97 -2.82
C GLN A 45 -16.62 3.45 -2.59
N SER A 46 -16.30 2.68 -3.64
CA SER A 46 -16.24 1.22 -3.51
C SER A 46 -14.98 0.78 -2.76
N VAL A 47 -15.15 -0.10 -1.77
CA VAL A 47 -14.05 -0.72 -1.02
C VAL A 47 -13.05 -1.39 -1.94
N SER A 48 -13.52 -2.14 -2.95
CA SER A 48 -12.62 -2.84 -3.88
C SER A 48 -11.75 -1.86 -4.68
N LYS A 49 -12.32 -0.72 -5.09
CA LYS A 49 -11.58 0.34 -5.78
C LYS A 49 -10.57 1.02 -4.88
N ILE A 50 -10.93 1.29 -3.61
CA ILE A 50 -10.01 1.85 -2.62
C ILE A 50 -8.81 0.91 -2.41
N VAL A 51 -9.07 -0.38 -2.21
CA VAL A 51 -8.00 -1.38 -2.01
C VAL A 51 -7.11 -1.49 -3.26
N GLN A 52 -7.72 -1.51 -4.45
CA GLN A 52 -6.99 -1.56 -5.72
C GLN A 52 -6.08 -0.33 -5.90
N LEU A 53 -6.60 0.86 -5.61
CA LEU A 53 -5.85 2.11 -5.64
C LEU A 53 -4.68 2.08 -4.66
N LEU A 54 -4.94 1.77 -3.38
CA LEU A 54 -3.91 1.75 -2.34
C LEU A 54 -2.79 0.77 -2.68
N LYS A 55 -3.11 -0.45 -3.08
CA LYS A 55 -2.12 -1.47 -3.46
C LYS A 55 -1.40 -1.14 -4.77
N GLY A 56 -2.15 -0.73 -5.79
CA GLY A 56 -1.62 -0.48 -7.13
C GLY A 56 -0.66 0.71 -7.15
N THR A 57 -1.08 1.84 -6.59
CA THR A 57 -0.26 3.07 -6.57
C THR A 57 0.96 2.90 -5.66
N SER A 58 0.79 2.36 -4.45
CA SER A 58 1.92 2.14 -3.55
C SER A 58 2.95 1.16 -4.13
N SER A 59 2.51 0.05 -4.74
CA SER A 59 3.40 -0.91 -5.40
C SER A 59 4.17 -0.27 -6.55
N ARG A 60 3.49 0.47 -7.42
CA ARG A 60 4.11 1.16 -8.55
C ARG A 60 5.16 2.17 -8.09
N LEU A 61 4.84 3.02 -7.12
CA LEU A 61 5.76 4.04 -6.63
C LEU A 61 6.94 3.42 -5.88
N LEU A 62 6.70 2.38 -5.07
CA LEU A 62 7.76 1.64 -4.39
C LEU A 62 8.72 0.99 -5.40
N MET A 63 8.21 0.41 -6.49
CA MET A 63 9.06 -0.16 -7.54
C MET A 63 9.90 0.90 -8.24
N GLN A 64 9.40 2.12 -8.41
CA GLN A 64 10.16 3.23 -8.98
C GLN A 64 11.26 3.70 -8.02
N ASP A 65 10.93 3.86 -6.74
CA ASP A 65 11.85 4.34 -5.70
C ASP A 65 12.99 3.34 -5.41
N PHE A 66 12.72 2.04 -5.56
CA PHE A 66 13.66 0.95 -5.24
C PHE A 66 14.01 0.09 -6.47
N ALA A 67 13.91 0.65 -7.68
CA ALA A 67 14.11 -0.09 -8.93
C ALA A 67 15.48 -0.79 -9.01
N SER A 68 16.50 -0.26 -8.32
CA SER A 68 17.85 -0.81 -8.23
C SER A 68 18.04 -1.88 -7.12
N LEU A 69 17.10 -2.01 -6.19
CA LEU A 69 17.16 -2.93 -5.03
C LEU A 69 16.34 -4.21 -5.22
N ILE A 70 15.57 -4.33 -6.31
CA ILE A 70 14.65 -5.45 -6.56
C ILE A 70 14.98 -6.12 -7.92
N PRO A 71 15.84 -7.15 -7.97
CA PRO A 71 16.07 -7.91 -9.20
C PRO A 71 14.98 -8.95 -9.55
N ILE A 72 13.83 -8.99 -8.87
CA ILE A 72 12.88 -10.12 -8.97
C ILE A 72 11.42 -9.62 -9.00
N PRO A 73 10.57 -10.09 -9.94
CA PRO A 73 9.21 -9.58 -10.08
C PRO A 73 8.35 -9.99 -8.87
N ILE A 74 7.85 -8.99 -8.15
CA ILE A 74 6.81 -9.15 -7.14
C ILE A 74 5.47 -9.44 -7.84
N THR A 75 5.24 -10.70 -8.18
CA THR A 75 3.89 -11.20 -8.51
C THR A 75 3.16 -11.52 -7.22
N TRP A 76 1.98 -10.90 -7.03
CA TRP A 76 1.07 -11.28 -5.95
C TRP A 76 0.57 -12.70 -6.22
N GLN A 77 1.03 -13.71 -5.48
CA GLN A 77 0.45 -15.05 -5.54
C GLN A 77 -0.94 -15.00 -4.92
N THR A 78 -1.98 -15.14 -5.75
CA THR A 78 -3.30 -15.56 -5.27
C THR A 78 -3.21 -17.04 -4.94
N TYR A 79 -3.28 -17.40 -3.65
CA TYR A 79 -3.54 -18.79 -3.28
C TYR A 79 -4.97 -19.13 -3.70
N GLY A 80 -5.09 -19.94 -4.75
CA GLY A 80 -6.28 -20.67 -5.13
C GLY A 80 -5.91 -22.15 -5.22
N GLN A 81 -6.75 -22.97 -4.57
CA GLN A 81 -6.61 -24.38 -4.17
C GLN A 81 -5.92 -24.59 -2.82
#